data_AF-A0A6B3D1E9-F1
#
_entry.id   AF-A0A6B3D1E9-F1
#
_cell.length_a   1.000
_cell.length_b   1.000
_cell.length_c   1.000
_cell.angle_alpha   90.00
_cell.angle_beta   90.00
_cell.angle_gamma   90.00
#
_symmetry.space_group_name_H-M   'P 1'
#
loop_
_entity.id
_entity.type
_entity.pdbx_description
1 polymer ?
#
loop_
_entity_poly.entity_id
_entity_poly.type
_entity_poly.pdbx_seq_one_letter_code
_entity_poly.pdbx_strand_id
1 'polypeptide(L)'
;MSAQDLDGVQRDIDHALSRRITLPPRSVINTETDVMVQHLRTFMHHLNGQDGMAATNVDVHNLVRAAERNLDVPVRPTPQTSHRDAYVYWHTITTLTTALRDLYLIHHDGQQPST
;
A
#
# COMPACT_ATOMS: atom_id res chain seq x y z
N MET A 1 -12.88 -6.09 4.00
CA MET A 1 -12.25 -7.07 3.08
C MET A 1 -12.44 -8.46 3.65
N SER A 2 -12.44 -9.52 2.82
CA SER A 2 -12.47 -10.90 3.32
C SER A 2 -11.07 -11.36 3.76
N ALA A 3 -10.99 -12.43 4.55
CA ALA A 3 -9.71 -13.03 4.93
C ALA A 3 -8.88 -13.48 3.69
N GLN A 4 -9.55 -14.04 2.68
CA GLN A 4 -8.91 -14.45 1.44
C GLN A 4 -8.32 -13.26 0.65
N ASP A 5 -8.98 -12.09 0.70
CA ASP A 5 -8.43 -10.87 0.08
C ASP A 5 -7.15 -10.42 0.81
N LEU A 6 -7.15 -10.48 2.14
CA LEU A 6 -6.00 -10.10 2.97
C LEU A 6 -4.82 -11.05 2.77
N ASP A 7 -5.06 -12.36 2.62
CA ASP A 7 -4.02 -13.33 2.27
C ASP A 7 -3.41 -13.04 0.89
N GLY A 8 -4.24 -12.61 -0.07
CA GLY A 8 -3.79 -12.15 -1.38
C GLY A 8 -2.88 -10.93 -1.29
N VAL A 9 -3.32 -9.90 -0.55
CA VAL A 9 -2.52 -8.70 -0.30
C VAL A 9 -1.18 -9.02 0.36
N GLN A 10 -1.18 -9.89 1.38
CA GLN A 10 0.04 -10.28 2.07
C GLN A 10 1.04 -10.95 1.12
N ARG A 11 0.56 -11.87 0.26
CA ARG A 11 1.40 -12.55 -0.74
C ARG A 11 2.03 -11.56 -1.72
N ASP A 12 1.26 -10.58 -2.19
CA ASP A 12 1.77 -9.58 -3.13
C ASP A 12 2.82 -8.67 -2.46
N ILE A 13 2.63 -8.31 -1.19
CA ILE A 13 3.60 -7.56 -0.38
C ILE A 13 4.89 -8.36 -0.18
N ASP A 14 4.78 -9.64 0.22
CA ASP A 14 5.94 -10.51 0.42
C ASP A 14 6.73 -10.68 -0.87
N HIS A 15 6.05 -10.82 -2.00
CA HIS A 15 6.70 -10.88 -3.30
C HIS A 15 7.45 -9.59 -3.61
N ALA A 16 6.84 -8.43 -3.35
CA ALA A 16 7.45 -7.12 -3.62
C ALA A 16 8.65 -6.80 -2.71
N LEU A 17 8.58 -7.16 -1.42
CA LEU A 17 9.64 -6.92 -0.43
C LEU A 17 10.69 -8.03 -0.38
N SER A 18 10.52 -9.12 -1.13
CA SER A 18 11.48 -10.20 -1.19
C SER A 18 12.87 -9.68 -1.58
N ARG A 19 13.91 -10.20 -0.89
CA ARG A 19 15.30 -9.84 -1.20
C ARG A 19 15.69 -10.38 -2.57
N ARG A 20 16.17 -9.51 -3.46
CA ARG A 20 16.56 -9.87 -4.83
C ARG A 20 18.03 -9.55 -5.09
N ILE A 21 18.67 -10.39 -5.89
CA ILE A 21 20.07 -10.22 -6.34
C ILE A 21 20.13 -9.27 -7.56
N THR A 22 19.05 -9.22 -8.35
CA THR A 22 18.90 -8.38 -9.53
C THR A 22 17.56 -7.64 -9.51
N LEU A 23 17.49 -6.50 -10.22
CA LEU A 23 16.23 -5.78 -10.38
C LEU A 23 15.25 -6.61 -11.25
N PRO A 24 13.95 -6.70 -10.89
CA PRO A 24 12.96 -7.36 -11.73
C PRO A 24 12.82 -6.65 -13.09
N PRO A 25 12.31 -7.32 -14.13
CA PRO A 25 11.99 -6.68 -15.40
C PRO A 25 11.05 -5.47 -15.22
N ARG A 26 11.21 -4.44 -16.08
CA ARG A 26 10.38 -3.21 -16.02
C ARG A 26 8.87 -3.51 -16.10
N SER A 27 8.48 -4.51 -16.89
CA SER A 27 7.10 -4.96 -17.01
C SER A 27 6.53 -5.48 -15.69
N VAL A 28 7.30 -6.31 -14.97
CA VAL A 28 6.92 -6.83 -13.65
C VAL A 28 6.75 -5.68 -12.66
N ILE A 29 7.72 -4.76 -12.60
CA ILE A 29 7.63 -3.58 -11.72
C ILE A 29 6.35 -2.78 -12.00
N ASN A 30 6.01 -2.53 -13.27
CA ASN A 30 4.80 -1.79 -13.62
C ASN A 30 3.53 -2.51 -13.18
N THR A 31 3.38 -3.79 -13.55
CA THR A 31 2.20 -4.57 -13.18
C THR A 31 2.02 -4.66 -11.67
N GLU A 32 3.11 -4.90 -10.93
CA GLU A 32 3.05 -5.02 -9.47
C GLU A 32 2.86 -3.66 -8.78
N THR A 33 3.33 -2.58 -9.40
CA THR A 33 3.00 -1.21 -8.96
C THR A 33 1.50 -0.97 -9.05
N ASP A 34 0.85 -1.33 -10.15
CA ASP A 34 -0.59 -1.12 -10.31
C ASP A 34 -1.40 -1.91 -9.27
N VAL A 35 -1.00 -3.15 -9.00
CA VAL A 35 -1.57 -3.98 -7.94
C VAL A 35 -1.39 -3.31 -6.57
N MET A 36 -0.17 -2.88 -6.23
CA MET A 36 0.11 -2.22 -4.95
C MET A 36 -0.63 -0.90 -4.78
N VAL A 37 -0.79 -0.12 -5.85
CA VAL A 37 -1.59 1.12 -5.86
C VAL A 37 -3.06 0.82 -5.58
N GLN A 38 -3.60 -0.25 -6.15
CA GLN A 38 -4.97 -0.66 -5.89
C GLN A 38 -5.18 -1.06 -4.44
N HIS A 39 -4.29 -1.88 -3.87
CA HIS A 39 -4.32 -2.24 -2.44
C HIS A 39 -4.21 -1.02 -1.54
N LEU A 40 -3.28 -0.11 -1.85
CA LEU A 40 -3.07 1.12 -1.09
C LEU A 40 -4.36 1.96 -1.02
N ARG A 41 -5.02 2.16 -2.17
CA ARG A 41 -6.29 2.91 -2.24
C ARG A 41 -7.40 2.25 -1.44
N THR A 42 -7.50 0.93 -1.46
CA THR A 42 -8.48 0.18 -0.67
C THR A 42 -8.28 0.44 0.83
N PHE A 43 -7.05 0.35 1.34
CA PHE A 43 -6.81 0.62 2.76
C PHE A 43 -7.00 2.10 3.12
N MET A 44 -6.59 3.03 2.26
CA MET A 44 -6.85 4.46 2.47
C MET A 44 -8.34 4.74 2.59
N HIS A 45 -9.17 4.12 1.72
CA HIS A 45 -10.62 4.29 1.78
C HIS A 45 -11.21 3.80 3.11
N HIS A 46 -10.75 2.64 3.61
CA HIS A 46 -11.19 2.12 4.91
C HIS A 46 -10.73 2.99 6.09
N LEU A 47 -9.50 3.50 6.05
CA LEU A 47 -8.92 4.28 7.16
C LEU A 47 -9.39 5.74 7.20
N ASN A 48 -9.78 6.31 6.05
CA ASN A 48 -10.16 7.72 5.90
C ASN A 48 -11.69 7.97 5.94
N GLY A 49 -12.50 6.97 6.29
CA GLY A 49 -13.94 7.14 6.48
C GLY A 49 -14.29 8.07 7.65
N GLN A 50 -15.56 8.49 7.76
CA GLN A 50 -16.03 9.41 8.82
C GLN A 50 -15.75 8.90 10.24
N ASP A 51 -15.81 7.59 10.44
CA ASP A 51 -15.47 6.90 11.70
C ASP A 51 -14.11 6.16 11.62
N GLY A 52 -13.35 6.40 10.56
CA GLY A 52 -12.07 5.74 10.31
C GLY A 52 -10.97 6.27 11.23
N MET A 53 -9.91 5.47 11.42
CA MET A 53 -8.80 5.86 12.29
C MET A 53 -8.15 7.20 11.90
N ALA A 54 -8.15 7.60 10.63
CA ALA A 54 -7.58 8.89 10.23
C ALA A 54 -8.37 10.09 10.74
N ALA A 55 -9.65 9.93 11.09
CA ALA A 55 -10.47 11.00 11.67
C ALA A 55 -10.11 11.27 13.15
N THR A 56 -9.58 10.26 13.85
CA THR A 56 -9.32 10.31 15.30
C THR A 56 -7.85 10.21 15.67
N ASN A 57 -6.98 9.82 14.72
CA ASN A 57 -5.54 9.65 14.92
C ASN A 57 -4.74 10.43 13.86
N VAL A 58 -3.97 11.43 14.33
CA VAL A 58 -3.18 12.32 13.48
C VAL A 58 -2.05 11.60 12.73
N ASP A 59 -1.47 10.55 13.30
CA ASP A 59 -0.39 9.81 12.65
C ASP A 59 -0.94 8.99 11.48
N VAL A 60 -2.11 8.38 11.66
CA VAL A 60 -2.83 7.68 10.58
C VAL A 60 -3.24 8.68 9.50
N HIS A 61 -3.75 9.86 9.87
CA HIS A 61 -4.05 10.93 8.92
C HIS A 61 -2.83 11.35 8.10
N ASN A 62 -1.68 11.58 8.76
CA ASN A 62 -0.44 11.96 8.09
C ASN A 62 0.07 10.87 7.14
N LEU A 63 -0.08 9.60 7.52
CA LEU A 63 0.29 8.47 6.69
C LEU A 63 -0.60 8.34 5.46
N VAL A 64 -1.93 8.50 5.61
CA VAL A 64 -2.88 8.56 4.49
C VAL A 64 -2.50 9.71 3.54
N ARG A 65 -2.20 10.88 4.07
CA ARG A 65 -1.76 12.04 3.27
C ARG A 65 -0.43 11.77 2.54
N ALA A 66 0.50 11.06 3.16
CA ALA A 66 1.75 10.66 2.51
C ALA A 66 1.49 9.68 1.36
N ALA A 67 0.54 8.75 1.53
CA ALA A 67 0.08 7.87 0.47
C ALA A 67 -0.57 8.64 -0.69
N GLU A 68 -1.46 9.59 -0.41
CA GLU A 68 -2.06 10.47 -1.43
C GLU A 68 -1.01 11.19 -2.27
N ARG A 69 0.01 11.77 -1.62
CA ARG A 69 1.11 12.46 -2.31
C ARG A 69 1.89 11.53 -3.23
N ASN A 70 2.16 10.30 -2.81
CA ASN A 70 2.86 9.33 -3.64
C ASN A 70 1.99 8.84 -4.81
N LEU A 71 0.66 8.84 -4.65
CA LEU A 71 -0.28 8.54 -5.71
C LEU A 71 -0.53 9.71 -6.67
N ASP A 72 0.02 10.89 -6.43
CA ASP A 72 -0.18 12.04 -7.31
C ASP A 72 0.48 11.81 -8.68
N VAL A 73 -0.18 12.26 -9.76
CA VAL A 73 0.26 12.05 -11.15
C VAL A 73 1.71 12.49 -11.39
N PRO A 74 2.19 13.64 -10.87
CA PRO A 74 3.58 14.08 -11.05
C PRO A 74 4.63 13.16 -10.40
N VAL A 75 4.24 12.35 -9.42
CA VAL A 75 5.16 11.44 -8.71
C VAL A 75 5.23 10.06 -9.37
N ARG A 76 4.16 9.66 -10.08
CA ARG A 76 4.08 8.33 -10.69
C ARG A 76 5.14 8.12 -11.78
N PRO A 77 5.75 6.93 -11.85
CA PRO A 77 6.64 6.58 -12.95
C PRO A 77 5.93 6.67 -14.30
N THR A 78 6.63 7.25 -15.28
CA THR A 78 6.23 7.28 -16.69
C THR A 78 7.05 6.24 -17.48
N PRO A 79 6.76 6.03 -18.77
CA PRO A 79 7.61 5.20 -19.64
C PRO A 79 9.05 5.70 -19.74
N GLN A 80 9.31 7.00 -19.50
CA GLN A 80 10.64 7.60 -19.53
C GLN A 80 11.36 7.51 -18.17
N THR A 81 10.67 7.16 -17.09
CA THR A 81 11.28 6.99 -15.76
C THR A 81 12.29 5.84 -15.80
N SER A 82 13.45 6.08 -15.17
CA SER A 82 14.50 5.08 -15.11
C SER A 82 14.01 3.80 -14.44
N HIS A 83 14.59 2.67 -14.82
CA HIS A 83 14.25 1.36 -14.24
C HIS A 83 14.42 1.38 -12.71
N ARG A 84 15.51 1.98 -12.23
CA ARG A 84 15.81 2.09 -10.80
C ARG A 84 14.78 2.94 -10.07
N ASP A 85 14.42 4.09 -10.59
CA ASP A 85 13.48 4.99 -9.91
C ASP A 85 12.08 4.39 -9.86
N ALA A 86 11.69 3.65 -10.91
CA ALA A 86 10.42 2.95 -10.88
C ALA A 86 10.41 1.75 -9.91
N TYR A 87 11.55 1.06 -9.75
CA TYR A 87 11.70 0.05 -8.69
C TYR A 87 11.59 0.69 -7.29
N VAL A 88 12.23 1.85 -7.08
CA VAL A 88 12.12 2.59 -5.81
C VAL A 88 10.67 2.99 -5.55
N TYR A 89 9.99 3.56 -6.54
CA TYR A 89 8.58 3.94 -6.42
C TYR A 89 7.70 2.73 -6.04
N TRP A 90 7.85 1.60 -6.75
CA TRP A 90 7.14 0.37 -6.44
C TRP A 90 7.37 -0.08 -4.98
N HIS A 91 8.62 -0.05 -4.51
CA HIS A 91 8.96 -0.41 -3.13
C HIS A 91 8.39 0.59 -2.11
N THR A 92 8.35 1.88 -2.44
CA THR A 92 7.71 2.92 -1.62
C THR A 92 6.22 2.68 -1.48
N ILE A 93 5.50 2.42 -2.59
CA ILE A 93 4.06 2.10 -2.53
C ILE A 93 3.85 0.82 -1.71
N THR A 94 4.66 -0.22 -1.91
CA THR A 94 4.58 -1.46 -1.14
C THR A 94 4.74 -1.23 0.37
N THR A 95 5.68 -0.37 0.76
CA THR A 95 5.92 -0.03 2.17
C THR A 95 4.72 0.73 2.77
N LEU A 96 4.15 1.67 2.03
CA LEU A 96 2.93 2.38 2.45
C LEU A 96 1.74 1.42 2.56
N THR A 97 1.54 0.54 1.57
CA THR A 97 0.48 -0.48 1.59
C THR A 97 0.60 -1.39 2.81
N THR A 98 1.83 -1.80 3.14
CA THR A 98 2.12 -2.62 4.34
C THR A 98 1.69 -1.89 5.62
N ALA A 99 2.12 -0.65 5.79
CA ALA A 99 1.78 0.14 6.98
C ALA A 99 0.27 0.37 7.12
N LEU A 100 -0.43 0.69 6.02
CA LEU A 100 -1.88 0.88 6.05
C LEU A 100 -2.65 -0.44 6.26
N ARG A 101 -2.17 -1.56 5.72
CA ARG A 101 -2.74 -2.89 6.01
C ARG A 101 -2.64 -3.20 7.49
N ASP A 102 -1.47 -2.99 8.11
CA ASP A 102 -1.28 -3.29 9.53
C ASP A 102 -2.21 -2.46 10.41
N LEU A 103 -2.36 -1.17 10.08
CA LEU A 103 -3.34 -0.30 10.72
C LEU A 103 -4.79 -0.77 10.51
N TYR A 104 -5.13 -1.20 9.28
CA TYR A 104 -6.45 -1.76 8.98
C TYR A 104 -6.77 -2.98 9.85
N LEU A 105 -5.80 -3.91 9.99
CA LEU A 105 -5.94 -5.11 10.82
C LEU A 105 -6.11 -4.76 12.29
N ILE A 106 -5.27 -3.87 12.85
CA ILE A 106 -5.40 -3.41 14.24
C ILE A 106 -6.80 -2.83 14.51
N HIS A 107 -7.32 -2.02 13.58
CA HIS A 107 -8.64 -1.43 13.72
C HIS A 107 -9.76 -2.47 13.65
N HIS A 108 -9.68 -3.42 12.73
CA HIS A 108 -10.71 -4.45 12.52
C HIS A 108 -10.69 -5.54 13.60
N ASP A 109 -9.51 -5.96 14.07
CA ASP A 109 -9.36 -6.92 15.16
C ASP A 109 -9.83 -6.30 16.50
N GLY A 110 -9.61 -5.00 16.70
CA GLY A 110 -10.14 -4.25 17.84
C GLY A 110 -11.66 -4.03 17.83
N GLN A 111 -12.33 -4.27 16.69
CA GLN A 111 -13.79 -4.18 16.55
C GLN A 111 -14.51 -5.53 16.71
N GLN A 112 -13.83 -6.66 16.82
CA GLN A 112 -14.47 -7.92 17.22
C GLN A 112 -14.77 -7.88 18.73
N PRO A 113 -16.04 -7.96 19.17
CA PRO A 113 -16.34 -8.02 20.59
C PRO A 113 -15.78 -9.33 21.16
N SER A 114 -15.07 -9.23 22.27
CA SER A 114 -14.72 -10.39 23.09
C SER A 114 -16.02 -11.13 23.44
N THR A 115 -16.22 -12.31 22.86
CA THR A 115 -17.32 -13.22 23.20
C THR A 115 -17.13 -13.80 24.59
#